data_AF-A0A9D8NQK8-F1
#
_entry.id   AF-A0A9D8NQK8-F1
#
_cell.length_a   1.000
_cell.length_b   1.000
_cell.length_c   1.000
_cell.angle_alpha   90.00
_cell.angle_beta   90.00
_cell.angle_gamma   90.00
#
_symmetry.space_group_name_H-M   'P 1'
#
loop_
_entity.id
_entity.type
_entity.pdbx_description
1 polymer ?
#
loop_
_entity_poly.entity_id
_entity_poly.type
_entity_poly.pdbx_seq_one_letter_code
_entity_poly.pdbx_strand_id
1 'polypeptide(L)' 'MSVKILVGDCLESMKAMSDQSVHCCVTSPPYWGLRDYGHAGQIGLEDTPEAYVFKMVEVFREVRRVLRDDGTCWINLGDS' A
#
# COMPACT_ATOMS: atom_id res chain seq x y z
N MET A 1 6.09 10.46 -22.81
CA MET A 1 5.59 9.87 -21.56
C MET A 1 6.79 9.45 -20.74
N SER A 2 6.89 9.90 -19.49
CA SER A 2 7.94 9.45 -18.56
C SER A 2 7.35 8.44 -17.59
N VAL A 3 8.14 7.42 -17.24
CA VAL A 3 7.79 6.42 -16.21
C VAL A 3 8.87 6.48 -15.15
N LYS A 4 8.46 6.46 -13.87
CA LYS A 4 9.35 6.38 -12.73
C LYS A 4 8.98 5.15 -11.90
N ILE A 5 9.96 4.30 -11.62
CA ILE A 5 9.79 3.13 -10.75
C ILE A 5 10.58 3.43 -9.46
N LEU A 6 9.89 3.38 -8.33
CA LEU A 6 10.50 3.48 -7.00
C LEU A 6 10.64 2.06 -6.47
N VAL A 7 11.88 1.59 -6.29
CA VAL A 7 12.16 0.25 -5.77
C VAL A 7 12.45 0.35 -4.27
N GLY A 8 11.63 -0.31 -3.45
CA GLY A 8 11.79 -0.33 -2.01
C GLY A 8 10.47 -0.61 -1.30
N ASP A 9 10.46 -0.40 0.02
CA ASP A 9 9.24 -0.40 0.81
C ASP A 9 8.28 0.70 0.32
N CYS A 10 7.02 0.33 0.11
CA CYS A 10 6.04 1.25 -0.48
C CYS A 10 5.67 2.39 0.46
N LEU A 11 5.64 2.16 1.77
CA LEU A 11 5.33 3.18 2.78
C LEU A 11 6.44 4.23 2.82
N GLU A 12 7.70 3.80 2.87
CA GLU A 12 8.85 4.71 2.84
C GLU A 12 8.96 5.46 1.50
N SER A 13 8.67 4.79 0.38
CA SER A 13 8.66 5.43 -0.93
C SER A 13 7.58 6.52 -1.04
N MET A 14 6.39 6.27 -0.50
CA MET A 14 5.30 7.25 -0.49
C MET A 14 5.58 8.43 0.44
N LYS A 15 6.22 8.22 1.61
CA LYS A 15 6.63 9.32 2.51
C LYS A 15 7.53 10.36 1.83
N ALA A 16 8.32 9.95 0.84
CA ALA A 16 9.15 10.85 0.04
C ALA A 16 8.40 11.57 -1.10
N MET A 17 7.15 11.20 -1.37
CA MET A 17 6.30 11.86 -2.36
C MET A 17 5.59 13.07 -1.75
N SER A 18 5.39 14.11 -2.55
CA SER A 18 4.60 15.28 -2.15
C SER A 18 3.14 14.91 -1.86
N ASP A 19 2.54 15.63 -0.93
CA ASP A 19 1.09 15.59 -0.66
C ASP A 19 0.31 15.89 -1.95
N GLN A 20 -0.87 15.27 -2.09
CA GLN A 20 -1.82 15.54 -3.18
C GLN A 20 -1.19 15.52 -4.59
N SER A 21 -0.19 14.67 -4.81
CA SER A 21 0.59 14.59 -6.04
C SER A 21 0.09 13.55 -7.05
N VAL A 22 -0.82 12.66 -6.65
CA VAL A 22 -1.36 11.60 -7.52
C VAL A 22 -2.88 11.71 -7.68
N HIS A 23 -3.36 11.40 -8.88
CA HIS A 23 -4.79 11.42 -9.23
C HIS A 23 -5.47 10.08 -8.94
N CYS A 24 -4.73 8.98 -9.02
CA CYS A 24 -5.27 7.64 -8.90
C CYS A 24 -4.26 6.70 -8.25
N CYS A 25 -4.72 5.88 -7.33
CA CYS A 25 -4.02 4.71 -6.82
C CYS A 25 -4.80 3.47 -7.26
N VAL A 26 -4.10 2.52 -7.91
CA VAL A 26 -4.64 1.20 -8.25
C VAL A 26 -3.69 0.18 -7.66
N THR A 27 -4.18 -0.69 -6.79
CA THR A 27 -3.32 -1.63 -6.07
C THR A 27 -4.03 -2.95 -5.73
N SER A 28 -3.21 -3.99 -5.54
CA SER A 28 -3.59 -5.30 -5.02
C SER A 28 -2.56 -5.65 -3.93
N PRO A 29 -2.77 -5.19 -2.69
CA PRO A 29 -1.82 -5.42 -1.60
C PRO A 29 -1.67 -6.92 -1.30
N PRO A 30 -0.64 -7.35 -0.55
CA PRO A 30 -0.57 -8.72 -0.04
C PRO A 30 -1.82 -9.09 0.76
N TYR A 31 -2.38 -10.27 0.51
CA TYR A 31 -3.57 -10.76 1.23
C TYR A 31 -3.12 -11.49 2.48
N TRP A 32 -3.90 -11.36 3.56
CA TRP A 32 -3.57 -12.00 4.82
C TRP A 32 -3.60 -13.53 4.69
N GLY A 33 -2.53 -14.20 5.13
CA GLY A 33 -2.39 -15.66 5.12
C GLY A 33 -2.16 -16.31 3.74
N LEU A 34 -2.13 -15.54 2.64
CA LEU A 34 -2.15 -16.13 1.30
C LEU A 34 -0.76 -16.50 0.75
N ARG A 35 0.25 -15.66 0.97
CA ARG A 35 1.58 -15.84 0.35
C ARG A 35 2.71 -15.35 1.25
N ASP A 36 3.77 -16.15 1.29
CA ASP A 36 5.08 -15.76 1.81
C ASP A 36 5.97 -15.25 0.67
N TYR A 37 6.44 -14.01 0.76
CA TYR A 37 7.37 -13.39 -0.20
C TYR A 37 8.84 -13.53 0.24
N GLY A 38 9.12 -14.18 1.36
CA GLY A 38 10.45 -14.59 1.78
C GLY A 38 11.33 -13.44 2.29
N HIS A 39 10.75 -12.34 2.77
CA HIS A 39 11.53 -11.24 3.34
C HIS A 39 10.92 -10.69 4.63
N ALA A 40 11.79 -10.16 5.50
CA ALA A 40 11.38 -9.52 6.74
C ALA A 40 10.52 -8.28 6.45
N GLY A 41 9.48 -8.07 7.27
CA GLY A 41 8.60 -6.91 7.18
C GLY A 41 7.59 -6.94 6.02
N GLN A 42 7.45 -8.07 5.31
CA GLN A 42 6.37 -8.22 4.35
C GLN A 42 5.00 -8.12 5.03
N ILE A 43 4.05 -7.51 4.33
CA ILE A 43 2.66 -7.45 4.76
C ILE A 43 1.96 -8.75 4.36
N GLY A 44 0.99 -9.21 5.15
CA GLY A 44 0.13 -10.35 4.85
C GLY A 44 0.44 -11.61 5.65
N LEU A 45 1.55 -11.66 6.40
CA LEU A 45 1.86 -12.78 7.31
C LEU A 45 1.90 -12.35 8.80
N GLU A 46 1.20 -11.28 9.15
CA GLU A 46 1.04 -10.88 10.55
C GLU A 46 0.31 -11.95 11.36
N ASP A 47 0.65 -12.07 12.64
CA ASP A 47 0.14 -13.10 13.55
C ASP A 47 -1.39 -13.09 13.72
N THR A 48 -2.02 -11.91 13.55
CA THR A 48 -3.47 -11.77 13.66
C THR A 48 -4.06 -10.91 12.53
N PRO A 49 -5.34 -11.09 12.17
CA PRO A 49 -6.03 -10.23 11.21
C PRO A 49 -5.97 -8.75 11.61
N GLU A 50 -6.06 -8.43 12.90
CA GLU A 50 -6.02 -7.06 13.40
C GLU A 50 -4.66 -6.41 13.16
N ALA A 51 -3.57 -7.16 13.34
CA ALA A 51 -2.22 -6.67 13.05
C ALA A 51 -2.03 -6.40 11.56
N TYR A 52 -2.56 -7.28 10.69
CA TYR A 52 -2.61 -7.05 9.24
C TYR A 52 -3.40 -5.79 8.90
N VAL A 53 -4.62 -5.63 9.43
CA VAL A 53 -5.46 -4.44 9.20
C VAL A 53 -4.75 -3.18 9.67
N PHE A 54 -4.06 -3.21 10.81
CA PHE A 54 -3.29 -2.07 11.30
C PHE A 54 -2.20 -1.66 10.29
N LYS A 55 -1.42 -2.62 9.78
CA LYS A 55 -0.41 -2.39 8.75
C LYS A 55 -1.01 -1.82 7.46
N MET A 56 -2.15 -2.35 7.04
CA MET A 56 -2.87 -1.84 5.86
C MET A 56 -3.36 -0.40 6.06
N VAL A 57 -3.87 -0.05 7.25
CA VAL A 57 -4.27 1.32 7.57
C VAL A 57 -3.06 2.28 7.54
N GLU A 58 -1.89 1.86 8.01
CA GLU A 58 -0.65 2.65 7.91
C GLU A 58 -0.32 2.97 6.44
N VAL A 59 -0.35 1.97 5.56
CA VAL A 59 -0.12 2.14 4.12
C VAL A 59 -1.17 3.08 3.50
N PHE A 60 -2.45 2.84 3.75
CA PHE A 60 -3.51 3.63 3.12
C PHE A 60 -3.64 5.06 3.66
N ARG A 61 -3.13 5.35 4.87
CA ARG A 61 -2.97 6.74 5.33
C ARG A 61 -1.99 7.50 4.46
N GLU A 62 -0.87 6.88 4.08
CA GLU A 62 0.08 7.51 3.15
C GLU A 62 -0.48 7.61 1.74
N VAL A 63 -1.20 6.59 1.25
CA VAL A 63 -1.95 6.67 -0.03
C VAL A 63 -2.91 7.86 0.01
N ARG A 64 -3.65 8.06 1.10
CA ARG A 64 -4.57 9.19 1.26
C ARG A 64 -3.84 10.54 1.26
N ARG A 65 -2.66 10.65 1.88
CA ARG A 65 -1.88 11.89 1.89
C ARG A 65 -1.39 12.27 0.50
N VAL A 66 -0.90 11.31 -0.28
CA VAL A 66 -0.37 11.57 -1.63
C VAL A 66 -1.50 11.74 -2.67
N LEU A 67 -2.69 11.20 -2.42
CA LEU A 67 -3.85 11.42 -3.27
C LEU A 67 -4.34 12.87 -3.18
N ARG A 68 -4.72 13.42 -4.33
CA ARG A 68 -5.49 14.66 -4.41
C ARG A 68 -6.85 14.51 -3.75
N ASP A 69 -7.47 15.63 -3.39
CA ASP A 69 -8.83 15.64 -2.83
C ASP A 69 -9.89 15.07 -3.79
N ASP A 70 -9.65 15.17 -5.11
CA ASP A 70 -10.47 14.59 -6.18
C ASP A 70 -9.97 13.21 -6.65
N GLY A 71 -8.99 12.64 -5.96
CA GLY A 71 -8.35 11.39 -6.36
C GLY A 71 -9.18 10.13 -6.05
N THR A 72 -8.93 9.07 -6.80
CA THR A 72 -9.58 7.76 -6.60
C THR A 72 -8.61 6.70 -6.12
N CYS A 73 -9.05 5.83 -5.22
CA CYS A 73 -8.29 4.66 -4.77
C CYS A 73 -9.08 3.38 -5.11
N TRP A 74 -8.43 2.49 -5.85
CA TRP A 74 -8.96 1.19 -6.24
C TRP A 74 -8.13 0.10 -5.59
N ILE A 75 -8.78 -0.70 -4.74
CA ILE A 75 -8.15 -1.75 -3.95
C ILE A 75 -8.75 -3.08 -4.38
N ASN A 76 -7.91 -3.96 -4.92
CA ASN A 76 -8.25 -5.35 -5.14
C ASN A 76 -7.81 -6.17 -3.93
N LEU A 77 -8.78 -6.68 -3.17
CA LEU A 77 -8.53 -7.49 -1.97
C LEU A 77 -9.52 -8.66 -1.97
N GLY A 78 -9.02 -9.87 -1.73
CA GLY A 78 -9.82 -11.09 -1.61
C GLY A 78 -9.81 -11.62 -0.19
N ASP A 79 -10.83 -12.41 0.15
CA ASP A 79 -11.08 -13.06 1.43
C ASP A 79 -10.77 -14.57 1.41
N SER A 80 -9.97 -15.00 0.43
CA SER A 80 -9.74 -16.40 0.05
C SER A 80 -8.86 -17.18 1.02
#